data_AF-A0A6A5W4D0-F1
#
_entry.id   AF-A0A6A5W4D0-F1
#
_cell.length_a   1.000
_cell.length_b   1.000
_cell.length_c   1.000
_cell.angle_alpha   90.00
_cell.angle_beta   90.00
_cell.angle_gamma   90.00
#
_symmetry.space_group_name_H-M   'P 1'
#
loop_
_entity.id
_entity.type
_entity.pdbx_description
1 polymer ?
#
loop_
_entity_poly.entity_id
_entity_poly.type
_entity_poly.pdbx_seq_one_letter_code
_entity_poly.pdbx_strand_id
1 'polypeptide(L)' 'IKFKDAVGRKFSFPWHICKSWKGMEELIKQAFMHVEVLGPHVHEGHYDLVGPDGEIILPQIWETVIQP' A
#
# COMPACT_ATOMS: atom_id res chain seq x y z
N ILE A 1 5.66 -1.10 -9.26
CA ILE A 1 4.23 -0.98 -8.87
C ILE A 1 3.75 0.47 -8.94
N LYS A 2 2.58 0.69 -9.54
CA LYS A 2 1.87 1.98 -9.49
C LYS A 2 0.88 1.94 -8.34
N PHE A 3 1.08 2.81 -7.35
CA PHE A 3 0.22 2.88 -6.16
C PHE A 3 -0.55 4.20 -6.18
N LYS A 4 -1.84 4.16 -5.87
CA LYS A 4 -2.69 5.32 -5.64
C LYS A 4 -3.23 5.23 -4.22
N ASP A 5 -3.08 6.31 -3.47
CA ASP A 5 -3.60 6.36 -2.10
C ASP A 5 -5.04 6.90 -2.04
N ALA A 6 -5.60 6.91 -0.82
CA ALA A 6 -6.95 7.37 -0.54
C ALA A 6 -7.18 8.87 -0.83
N VAL A 7 -6.12 9.68 -0.91
CA VAL A 7 -6.20 11.12 -1.22
C VAL A 7 -5.86 11.44 -2.68
N GLY A 8 -5.65 10.40 -3.51
CA GLY A 8 -5.46 10.53 -4.96
C GLY A 8 -4.02 10.75 -5.42
N ARG A 9 -3.03 10.75 -4.52
CA ARG A 9 -1.61 10.85 -4.90
C ARG A 9 -1.17 9.54 -5.55
N LYS A 10 -0.25 9.66 -6.52
CA LYS A 10 0.27 8.52 -7.28
C LYS A 10 1.75 8.34 -7.00
N PHE A 11 2.15 7.11 -6.70
CA PHE A 11 3.52 6.73 -6.40
C PHE A 11 3.97 5.64 -7.37
N SER A 12 5.27 5.62 -7.67
CA SER A 12 5.91 4.51 -8.36
C SER A 12 6.84 3.81 -7.38
N PHE A 13 6.38 2.69 -6.82
CA PHE A 13 7.15 1.94 -5.86
C PHE A 13 8.11 0.96 -6.55
N PRO A 14 9.36 0.86 -6.06
CA PRO A 14 10.35 -0.05 -6.61
C PRO A 14 9.95 -1.50 -6.34
N TRP A 15 9.91 -2.31 -7.39
CA TRP A 15 9.49 -3.72 -7.34
C TRP A 15 10.22 -4.53 -6.27
N HIS A 16 11.54 -4.38 -6.18
CA HIS A 16 12.36 -5.18 -5.26
C HIS A 16 12.01 -4.96 -3.78
N ILE A 17 11.31 -3.87 -3.43
CA ILE A 17 10.81 -3.58 -2.09
C ILE A 17 9.37 -4.07 -1.94
N CYS A 18 8.47 -3.63 -2.81
CA CYS A 18 7.04 -3.93 -2.71
C CYS A 18 6.65 -5.36 -3.10
N LYS A 19 7.58 -6.19 -3.61
CA LYS A 19 7.33 -7.64 -3.81
C LYS A 19 7.09 -8.44 -2.53
N SER A 20 7.24 -7.81 -1.36
CA SER A 20 6.89 -8.38 -0.05
C SER A 20 5.88 -7.49 0.66
N TRP A 21 4.99 -8.07 1.47
CA TRP A 21 4.00 -7.30 2.22
C TRP A 21 4.69 -6.28 3.12
N LYS A 22 5.69 -6.71 3.89
CA LYS A 22 6.46 -5.83 4.78
C LYS A 22 7.03 -4.62 4.05
N GLY A 23 7.60 -4.82 2.86
CA GLY A 23 8.15 -3.72 2.06
C GLY A 23 7.06 -2.80 1.50
N MET A 24 5.92 -3.36 1.10
CA MET A 24 4.77 -2.58 0.66
C MET A 24 4.18 -1.75 1.80
N GLU A 25 3.97 -2.36 2.97
CA GLU A 25 3.47 -1.71 4.19
C GLU A 25 4.34 -0.53 4.62
N GLU A 26 5.67 -0.70 4.59
CA GLU A 26 6.59 0.38 4.96
C GLU A 26 6.51 1.57 4.00
N LEU A 27 6.38 1.30 2.70
CA LEU A 27 6.20 2.34 1.68
C LEU A 27 4.85 3.05 1.83
N ILE A 28 3.78 2.33 2.19
CA ILE A 28 2.47 2.91 2.51
C ILE A 28 2.58 3.82 3.72
N LYS A 29 3.19 3.37 4.82
CA LYS A 29 3.38 4.18 6.03
C LYS A 29 4.16 5.47 5.73
N GLN A 30 5.25 5.36 4.97
CA GLN A 30 6.03 6.52 4.53
C GLN A 30 5.19 7.50 3.68
N ALA A 31 4.35 7.02 2.77
CA ALA A 31 3.46 7.88 1.98
C ALA A 31 2.48 8.67 2.86
N PHE A 32 2.12 8.15 4.03
CA PHE A 32 1.17 8.74 4.96
C PHE A 32 1.79 9.48 6.15
N MET A 33 3.12 9.60 6.22
CA MET A 33 3.84 10.24 7.34
C MET A 33 3.38 11.69 7.63
N HIS A 34 3.00 12.44 6.60
CA HIS A 34 2.57 13.85 6.71
C HIS A 34 1.09 14.07 6.37
N VAL A 35 0.27 13.01 6.40
CA VAL A 35 -1.17 13.12 6.16
C VAL A 35 -1.87 13.13 7.51
N GLU A 36 -2.14 14.31 8.07
CA GLU A 36 -2.57 14.45 9.48
C GLU A 36 -3.78 13.58 9.87
N VAL A 37 -4.81 13.54 9.02
CA VAL A 37 -6.07 12.84 9.37
C VAL A 37 -5.97 11.34 9.17
N LEU A 38 -5.39 10.88 8.06
CA LEU A 38 -5.34 9.45 7.71
C LEU A 38 -4.06 8.75 8.18
N GLY A 39 -3.00 9.52 8.43
CA GLY A 39 -1.68 9.04 8.81
C GLY A 39 -1.70 8.09 10.00
N PRO A 40 -2.27 8.48 11.16
CA PRO A 40 -2.35 7.61 12.34
C PRO A 40 -3.05 6.28 12.04
N HIS A 41 -4.19 6.32 11.37
CA HIS A 41 -4.94 5.12 10.98
C HIS A 41 -4.14 4.21 10.05
N VAL A 42 -3.43 4.78 9.08
CA VAL A 42 -2.57 4.01 8.18
C VAL A 42 -1.39 3.36 8.91
N HIS A 43 -0.79 4.05 9.88
CA HIS A 43 0.32 3.49 10.68
C HIS A 43 -0.15 2.34 11.59
N GLU A 44 -1.41 2.36 12.01
CA GLU A 44 -2.07 1.30 12.78
C GLU A 44 -2.56 0.13 11.90
N GLY A 45 -2.47 0.24 10.57
CA GLY A 45 -2.94 -0.80 9.65
C GLY A 45 -4.44 -0.75 9.36
N HIS A 46 -5.11 0.36 9.67
CA HIS A 46 -6.55 0.55 9.43
C HIS A 46 -6.83 0.97 7.98
N TYR A 47 -6.53 0.09 7.02
CA TYR A 47 -6.80 0.30 5.60
C TYR A 47 -6.91 -1.04 4.85
N ASP A 48 -7.63 -1.01 3.73
CA ASP A 48 -7.62 -2.10 2.76
C ASP A 48 -6.73 -1.74 1.57
N LEU A 49 -6.01 -2.73 1.03
CA LEU A 49 -5.46 -2.62 -0.32
C LEU A 49 -6.48 -3.08 -1.33
N VAL A 50 -6.63 -2.32 -2.40
CA VAL A 50 -7.57 -2.61 -3.47
C VAL A 50 -6.81 -2.83 -4.76
N GLY A 51 -7.06 -3.97 -5.41
CA GLY A 51 -6.49 -4.33 -6.70
C GLY A 51 -7.10 -3.51 -7.85
N PRO A 52 -6.54 -3.64 -9.07
CA PRO A 52 -7.05 -2.94 -10.26
C PRO A 52 -8.53 -3.23 -10.57
N ASP A 53 -9.01 -4.43 -10.22
CA ASP A 53 -10.38 -4.88 -10.45
C ASP A 53 -11.35 -4.52 -9.30
N GLY A 54 -10.86 -3.81 -8.28
CA GLY A 54 -11.68 -3.40 -7.12
C GLY A 54 -11.74 -4.42 -5.99
N GLU A 55 -11.06 -5.56 -6.11
CA GLU A 55 -11.00 -6.57 -5.06
C GLU A 55 -10.08 -6.17 -3.90
N ILE A 56 -10.45 -6.55 -2.68
CA ILE A 56 -9.60 -6.35 -1.50
C ILE A 56 -8.48 -7.40 -1.50
N ILE A 57 -7.25 -6.93 -1.36
CA ILE A 57 -6.05 -7.76 -1.24
C ILE A 57 -5.66 -7.86 0.23
N LEU A 58 -5.68 -9.07 0.77
CA LEU A 58 -5.25 -9.33 2.14
C LEU A 58 -3.71 -9.37 2.23
N PRO A 59 -3.11 -8.85 3.32
CA PRO A 59 -1.67 -8.93 3.57
C PRO A 59 -1.09 -10.34 3.40
N GLN A 60 -1.83 -11.35 3.83
CA GLN A 60 -1.41 -12.76 3.87
C GLN A 60 -1.23 -13.40 2.49
N ILE A 61 -1.88 -12.84 1.46
CA ILE A 61 -1.82 -13.35 0.09
C ILE A 61 -1.03 -12.41 -0.83
N TRP A 62 -0.47 -11.32 -0.30
CA TRP A 62 0.17 -10.28 -1.09
C TRP A 62 1.22 -10.82 -2.07
N GLU A 63 2.16 -11.63 -1.58
CA GLU A 63 3.23 -12.22 -2.40
C GLU A 63 2.72 -13.14 -3.52
N THR A 64 1.48 -13.64 -3.42
CA THR A 64 0.88 -14.52 -4.44
C THR A 64 0.16 -13.74 -5.54
N VAL A 65 -0.31 -12.53 -5.23
CA VAL A 65 -1.08 -11.70 -6.17
C VAL A 65 -0.23 -10.63 -6.85
N ILE A 66 0.84 -10.17 -6.18
CA ILE A 66 1.65 -9.05 -6.65
C ILE A 66 2.57 -9.46 -7.81
N GLN A 67 2.63 -8.62 -8.84
CA GLN A 67 3.41 -8.86 -10.07
C GLN A 67 4.12 -7.57 -10.52
N PRO A 68 5.26 -7.66 -11.23
CA PRO A 68 6.07 -6.50 -11.65
C PRO A 68 5.32 -5.39 -12.38
#